data_AF-A0A8J3I5B6-F1
#
_entry.id   AF-A0A8J3I5B6-F1
#
_cell.length_a   1.000
_cell.length_b   1.000
_cell.length_c   1.000
_cell.angle_alpha   90.00
_cell.angle_beta   90.00
_cell.angle_gamma   90.00
#
_symmetry.space_group_name_H-M   'P 1'
#
loop_
_entity.id
_entity.type
_entity.pdbx_description
1 polymer ?
#
loop_
_entity_poly.entity_id
_entity_poly.type
_entity_poly.pdbx_seq_one_letter_code
_entity_poly.pdbx_strand_id
1 'polypeptide(L)' 'MDIVSSFCGLGVGGFAEVYLGKHIHLDTQAALKILHTRLADPQEIENFRKEARTIAQLQHPNIIRILDFQIQNNTLSL' A
#
# COMPACT_ATOMS: atom_id res chain seq x y z
N MET A 1 -9.78 3.60 -3.81
CA MET A 1 -10.70 2.87 -2.92
C MET A 1 -11.02 3.72 -1.70
N ASP A 2 -12.28 3.79 -1.27
CA ASP A 2 -12.71 4.57 -0.11
C ASP A 2 -12.28 3.87 1.21
N ILE A 3 -11.01 4.00 1.58
CA ILE A 3 -10.49 3.57 2.89
C ILE A 3 -10.41 4.83 3.75
N VAL A 4 -11.21 4.89 4.83
CA VAL A 4 -11.15 6.03 5.77
C VAL A 4 -10.09 5.83 6.84
N SER A 5 -9.48 6.97 7.14
CA SER A 5 -8.31 7.25 7.94
C SER A 5 -8.56 7.23 9.45
N SER A 6 -8.87 6.07 10.03
CA SER A 6 -8.49 5.86 11.43
C SER A 6 -7.02 5.45 11.45
N PHE A 7 -6.12 6.40 11.21
CA PHE A 7 -4.69 6.15 11.05
C PHE A 7 -4.04 5.83 12.40
N CYS A 8 -4.15 4.57 12.82
CA CYS A 8 -3.20 4.02 13.76
C CYS A 8 -1.99 3.56 12.95
N GLY A 9 -0.83 4.19 13.19
CA GLY A 9 0.42 3.79 12.55
C GLY A 9 0.79 2.37 12.96
N LEU A 10 0.99 1.49 11.98
CA LEU A 10 1.41 0.10 12.21
C LEU A 10 2.93 -0.05 12.15
N GLY A 11 3.59 0.77 11.33
CA GLY A 11 5.03 0.75 11.20
C GLY A 11 5.55 1.83 10.27
N VAL A 12 6.82 2.22 10.49
CA VAL A 12 7.54 3.19 9.68
C VAL A 12 8.82 2.52 9.19
N GLY A 13 9.07 2.58 7.89
CA GLY A 13 10.31 2.14 7.26
C GLY A 13 11.01 3.31 6.55
N GLY A 14 12.19 3.06 5.99
CA GLY A 14 12.96 4.11 5.30
C GLY A 14 12.28 4.68 4.04
N PHE A 15 11.38 3.94 3.41
CA PHE A 15 10.77 4.28 2.12
C PHE A 15 9.24 4.39 2.17
N ALA A 16 8.62 3.92 3.25
CA ALA A 16 7.18 3.83 3.36
C ALA A 16 6.71 3.81 4.82
N GLU A 17 5.48 4.25 5.02
CA GLU A 17 4.72 4.12 6.26
C GLU A 17 3.56 3.16 6.04
N VAL A 18 3.25 2.34 7.04
CA VAL A 18 2.13 1.41 7.00
C VAL A 18 1.10 1.83 8.04
N TYR A 19 -0.14 1.92 7.59
CA TYR A 19 -1.27 2.33 8.42
C TYR A 19 -2.32 1.24 8.45
N LEU A 20 -3.06 1.15 9.56
CA LEU A 20 -4.32 0.40 9.58
C LEU A 20 -5.41 1.28 8.97
N GLY A 21 -6.08 0.78 7.93
CA GLY A 21 -7.22 1.41 7.29
C GLY A 21 -8.47 0.55 7.39
N LYS A 22 -9.64 1.19 7.30
CA LYS A 22 -10.93 0.50 7.25
C LYS A 22 -11.64 0.81 5.93
N HIS A 23 -12.06 -0.22 5.22
CA HIS A 23 -12.80 -0.09 3.97
C HIS A 23 -14.24 0.39 4.27
N ILE A 24 -14.64 1.54 3.73
CA ILE A 24 -15.89 2.19 4.18
C ILE A 24 -17.14 1.37 3.87
N HIS A 25 -17.12 0.61 2.76
CA HIS A 25 -18.30 -0.11 2.28
C HIS A 25 -18.38 -1.54 2.77
N LEU A 26 -17.24 -2.10 3.20
CA LEU A 26 -17.13 -3.53 3.53
C LEU A 26 -16.92 -3.76 5.03
N ASP A 27 -16.68 -2.71 5.80
CA ASP A 27 -16.33 -2.75 7.22
C ASP A 27 -15.06 -3.58 7.54
N THR A 28 -14.32 -3.99 6.52
CA THR A 28 -13.10 -4.78 6.63
C THR A 28 -11.90 -3.89 6.90
N GLN A 29 -10.90 -4.43 7.60
CA GLN A 29 -9.63 -3.75 7.85
C GLN A 29 -8.59 -4.17 6.81
N ALA A 30 -7.71 -3.24 6.45
CA ALA A 30 -6.59 -3.48 5.54
C ALA A 30 -5.36 -2.71 6.03
N ALA A 31 -4.16 -3.25 5.78
CA ALA A 31 -2.94 -2.48 5.92
C ALA A 31 -2.76 -1.64 4.66
N LEU A 32 -2.48 -0.34 4.82
CA LEU A 32 -2.22 0.61 3.75
C LEU A 32 -0.75 1.01 3.80
N LYS A 33 0.05 0.57 2.82
CA LYS A 33 1.46 0.95 2.70
C LYS A 33 1.56 2.17 1.79
N ILE A 34 1.98 3.29 2.35
CA ILE A 34 2.14 4.58 1.67
C ILE A 34 3.62 4.87 1.49
N LEU A 35 4.09 5.07 0.26
CA LEU A 35 5.49 5.45 0.02
C LEU A 35 5.69 6.95 0.18
N HIS A 36 6.90 7.34 0.58
CA HIS A 36 7.28 8.75 0.64
C HIS A 36 7.60 9.28 -0.75
N THR A 37 6.66 10.02 -1.33
CA THR A 37 6.72 10.31 -2.77
C THR A 37 7.13 11.73 -3.14
N ARG A 38 7.45 12.56 -2.15
CA ARG A 38 7.95 13.92 -2.40
C ARG A 38 9.25 13.93 -3.20
N LEU A 39 9.97 12.80 -3.27
CA LEU A 39 11.24 12.65 -3.97
C LEU A 39 11.38 11.31 -4.72
N ALA A 40 10.28 10.58 -4.97
CA ALA A 40 10.39 9.23 -5.51
C ALA A 40 11.05 9.25 -6.91
N ASP A 41 12.23 8.65 -7.03
CA ASP A 41 12.94 8.47 -8.30
C ASP A 41 12.08 7.56 -9.20
N PRO A 42 12.02 7.78 -10.53
CA PRO A 42 11.51 6.80 -11.49
C PRO A 42 11.85 5.33 -11.16
N GLN A 43 13.06 5.07 -10.65
CA GLN A 43 13.49 3.74 -10.23
C GLN A 43 12.72 3.20 -9.02
N GLU A 44 12.38 4.05 -8.04
CA GLU A 44 11.59 3.67 -6.86
C GLU A 44 10.14 3.37 -7.25
N ILE A 45 9.58 4.16 -8.17
CA ILE A 45 8.24 3.90 -8.74
C ILE A 45 8.22 2.54 -9.45
N GLU A 46 9.25 2.23 -10.23
CA GLU A 46 9.34 0.95 -10.93
C GLU A 46 9.54 -0.22 -9.97
N ASN A 47 10.35 -0.05 -8.93
CA ASN A 47 10.52 -1.06 -7.88
C ASN A 47 9.20 -1.32 -7.14
N PHE A 48 8.43 -0.26 -6.84
CA PHE A 48 7.12 -0.37 -6.23
C PHE A 48 6.13 -1.14 -7.11
N ARG A 49 6.11 -0.85 -8.42
CA ARG A 49 5.29 -1.59 -9.39
C ARG A 49 5.70 -3.05 -9.50
N LYS A 50 7.00 -3.35 -9.47
CA LYS A 50 7.52 -4.72 -9.49
C LYS A 50 7.12 -5.49 -8.24
N GLU A 51 7.30 -4.90 -7.06
CA GLU A 51 6.88 -5.50 -5.78
C GLU A 51 5.39 -5.84 -5.80
N ALA A 52 4.56 -4.88 -6.22
CA ALA A 52 3.12 -5.09 -6.34
C ALA A 52 2.77 -6.23 -7.30
N ARG A 53 3.39 -6.28 -8.50
CA ARG A 53 3.15 -7.36 -9.46
C ARG A 53 3.59 -8.73 -8.93
N THR A 54 4.75 -8.80 -8.27
CA THR A 54 5.26 -10.05 -7.71
C THR A 54 4.30 -10.59 -6.65
N ILE A 55 3.86 -9.76 -5.71
CA ILE A 55 2.94 -10.20 -4.65
C ILE A 55 1.56 -10.52 -5.24
N ALA A 56 1.07 -9.76 -6.21
CA ALA A 56 -0.23 -10.02 -6.86
C ALA A 56 -0.29 -11.38 -7.58
N GLN A 57 0.85 -11.92 -8.02
CA GLN A 57 0.95 -13.25 -8.62
C GLN A 57 0.97 -14.39 -7.59
N LEU A 58 1.23 -14.09 -6.31
CA LEU A 58 1.30 -15.09 -5.25
C LEU A 58 -0.09 -15.32 -4.65
N GLN A 59 -0.62 -16.53 -4.83
CA GLN A 59 -1.87 -16.96 -4.22
C GLN A 59 -1.61 -18.12 -3.26
N HIS A 60 -1.49 -17.80 -1.97
CA HIS A 60 -1.24 -18.80 -0.94
C HIS A 60 -1.84 -18.35 0.40
N PRO A 61 -2.41 -19.25 1.23
CA PRO A 61 -3.03 -18.88 2.51
C PRO A 61 -2.08 -18.17 3.49
N ASN A 62 -0.77 -18.39 3.35
CA ASN A 62 0.27 -17.79 4.21
C ASN A 62 0.99 -16.60 3.56
N ILE A 63 0.51 -16.08 2.43
CA ILE A 63 1.08 -14.91 1.76
C ILE A 63 0.01 -13.82 1.73
N ILE A 64 0.40 -12.61 2.12
CA ILE A 64 -0.50 -11.45 2.07
C ILE A 64 -0.96 -11.18 0.64
N ARG A 65 -2.25 -10.86 0.47
CA ARG A 65 -2.82 -10.47 -0.82
C ARG A 65 -2.89 -8.97 -0.94
N ILE A 66 -2.53 -8.48 -2.11
CA ILE A 66 -2.80 -7.09 -2.49
C ILE A 66 -4.29 -6.98 -2.83
N LEU A 67 -4.94 -5.98 -2.22
CA LEU A 67 -6.34 -5.67 -2.48
C LEU A 67 -6.48 -4.63 -3.60
N ASP A 68 -5.61 -3.63 -3.59
CA ASP A 68 -5.60 -2.54 -4.57
C ASP A 68 -4.19 -1.96 -4.71
N PHE A 69 -3.95 -1.21 -5.78
CA PHE A 69 -2.70 -0.48 -6.01
C PHE A 69 -3.03 0.87 -6.67
N GLN A 70 -2.56 1.97 -6.09
CA GLN A 70 -2.92 3.30 -6.53
C GLN A 70 -1.71 4.24 -6.61
N ILE A 71 -1.75 5.12 -7.62
CA ILE A 71 -0.80 6.22 -7.81
C ILE A 71 -1.64 7.50 -7.95
N GLN A 72 -1.59 8.40 -6.95
CA GLN A 72 -2.35 9.65 -6.95
C GLN A 72 -1.54 10.80 -6.35
N ASN A 73 -1.48 11.94 -7.04
CA ASN A 73 -0.89 13.19 -6.51
C ASN A 73 0.48 12.94 -5.85
N ASN A 74 1.39 12.34 -6.61
CA ASN A 74 2.65 11.74 -6.18
C ASN A 74 2.52 10.57 -5.23
N THR A 75 1.51 10.42 -4.39
CA THR A 75 1.38 9.30 -3.43
C THR A 75 1.23 7.94 -4.12
N LEU A 76 2.03 6.97 -3.69
CA LEU A 76 1.95 5.57 -4.10
C LEU A 76 1.41 4.75 -2.91
N SER A 77 0.38 3.93 -3.13
CA SER A 77 -0.23 3.12 -2.09
C SER A 77 -0.57 1.70 -2.53
N LEU A 78 -0.41 0.73 -1.63
CA LEU A 78 -0.88 -0.66 -1.76
C LEU A 78 -1.56 -1.16 -0.49
#